data_AF-A0A6C0I3M7-F1
#
_entry.id   AF-A0A6C0I3M7-F1
#
_cell.length_a   1.000
_cell.length_b   1.000
_cell.length_c   1.000
_cell.angle_alpha   90.00
_cell.angle_beta   90.00
_cell.angle_gamma   90.00
#
_symmetry.space_group_name_H-M   'P 1'
#
loop_
_entity.id
_entity.type
_entity.pdbx_description
1 polymer ?
#
loop_
_entity_poly.entity_id
_entity_poly.type
_entity_poly.pdbx_seq_one_letter_code
_entity_poly.pdbx_strand_id
1 'polypeptide(L)'
;MSKISSEINTIFSDNEVGDLKRFIEQRQRMNVYHIRMRYLFHTVQCTSMFITTFAVGYGNGSATDYHNIIWLGIGLNMLATLIQAFEHVNQSVSKKMMNDIRMIKSGKYIDETDYADSKRNVISNNSAIENV
;
A
#
# COMPACT_ATOMS: atom_id res chain seq x y z
N MET A 1 41.02 -17.79 -4.49
CA MET A 1 39.55 -17.69 -4.69
C MET A 1 38.73 -17.72 -3.40
N SER A 2 39.18 -18.31 -2.28
CA SER A 2 38.32 -18.45 -1.08
C SER A 2 38.09 -17.15 -0.26
N LYS A 3 39.03 -16.19 -0.29
CA LYS A 3 38.91 -14.95 0.50
C LYS A 3 37.86 -13.98 -0.05
N ILE A 4 37.91 -13.75 -1.37
CA ILE A 4 36.95 -12.90 -2.09
C ILE A 4 35.52 -13.47 -1.95
N SER A 5 35.35 -14.79 -2.11
CA SER A 5 34.03 -15.42 -1.94
C SER A 5 33.49 -15.31 -0.52
N SER A 6 34.36 -15.40 0.50
CA SER A 6 33.96 -15.20 1.90
C SER A 6 33.52 -13.76 2.17
N GLU A 7 34.27 -12.79 1.65
CA GLU A 7 34.00 -11.36 1.83
C GLU A 7 32.69 -10.94 1.15
N ILE A 8 32.43 -11.47 -0.06
CA ILE A 8 31.16 -11.31 -0.77
C ILE A 8 29.98 -11.88 0.05
N ASN A 9 30.11 -13.09 0.61
CA ASN A 9 29.05 -13.70 1.41
C ASN A 9 28.74 -12.89 2.68
N THR A 10 29.76 -12.30 3.32
CA THR A 10 29.56 -11.42 4.47
C THR A 10 28.78 -10.16 4.07
N ILE A 11 29.13 -9.53 2.95
CA ILE A 11 28.42 -8.34 2.45
C ILE A 11 26.95 -8.64 2.16
N PHE A 12 26.64 -9.77 1.51
CA PHE A 12 25.26 -10.18 1.26
C PHE A 12 24.49 -10.46 2.55
N SER A 13 25.11 -11.19 3.49
CA SER A 13 24.50 -11.47 4.79
C SER A 13 24.20 -10.19 5.58
N ASP A 14 25.12 -9.22 5.59
CA ASP A 14 24.92 -7.95 6.29
C ASP A 14 23.82 -7.11 5.62
N ASN A 15 23.73 -7.16 4.28
CA ASN A 15 22.68 -6.48 3.53
C ASN A 15 21.29 -7.08 3.82
N GLU A 16 21.15 -8.42 3.83
CA GLU A 16 19.90 -9.09 4.19
C GLU A 16 19.42 -8.74 5.61
N VAL A 17 20.36 -8.68 6.57
CA VAL A 17 20.04 -8.26 7.95
C VAL A 17 19.61 -6.79 7.99
N GLY A 18 20.29 -5.92 7.23
CA GLY A 18 19.94 -4.51 7.09
C GLY A 18 18.53 -4.31 6.52
N ASP A 19 18.21 -5.00 5.44
CA ASP A 19 16.91 -4.94 4.78
C ASP A 19 15.80 -5.51 5.65
N LEU A 20 16.06 -6.62 6.36
CA LEU A 20 15.12 -7.18 7.32
C LEU A 20 14.75 -6.17 8.41
N LYS A 21 15.73 -5.45 8.95
CA LYS A 21 15.50 -4.41 9.96
C LYS A 21 14.67 -3.27 9.38
N ARG A 22 14.99 -2.78 8.19
CA ARG A 22 14.25 -1.71 7.50
C ARG A 22 12.82 -2.12 7.21
N PHE A 23 12.58 -3.34 6.73
CA PHE A 23 11.25 -3.84 6.43
C PHE A 23 10.40 -3.98 7.69
N ILE A 24 10.96 -4.45 8.80
CA ILE A 24 10.24 -4.53 10.08
C ILE A 24 9.84 -3.14 10.57
N GLU A 25 10.77 -2.18 10.58
CA GLU A 25 10.51 -0.80 11.01
C GLU A 25 9.46 -0.11 10.14
N GLN A 26 9.59 -0.23 8.82
CA GLN A 26 8.65 0.36 7.87
C GLN A 26 7.26 -0.28 7.97
N ARG A 27 7.19 -1.59 8.20
CA ARG A 27 5.93 -2.30 8.42
C ARG A 27 5.24 -1.89 9.72
N GLN A 28 5.98 -1.67 10.81
CA GLN A 28 5.41 -1.12 12.05
C GLN A 28 4.80 0.27 11.81
N ARG A 29 5.51 1.15 11.10
CA ARG A 29 5.00 2.49 10.74
C ARG A 29 3.73 2.41 9.87
N MET A 30 3.74 1.54 8.86
CA MET A 30 2.56 1.31 8.01
C MET A 30 1.37 0.76 8.79
N ASN A 31 1.60 -0.09 9.79
CA ASN A 31 0.52 -0.63 10.62
C ASN A 31 -0.15 0.47 11.47
N VAL A 32 0.64 1.36 12.08
CA VAL A 32 0.12 2.53 12.81
C VAL A 32 -0.66 3.45 11.87
N TYR A 33 -0.12 3.70 10.67
CA TYR A 33 -0.79 4.53 9.67
C TYR A 33 -2.10 3.92 9.17
N HIS A 34 -2.15 2.60 8.98
CA HIS A 34 -3.36 1.87 8.60
C HIS A 34 -4.47 2.03 9.66
N ILE A 35 -4.13 1.88 10.95
CA ILE A 35 -5.08 2.12 12.05
C ILE A 35 -5.58 3.57 12.02
N ARG A 36 -4.68 4.54 11.85
CA ARG A 36 -5.04 5.97 11.79
C ARG A 36 -5.95 6.29 10.60
N MET A 37 -5.67 5.72 9.43
CA MET A 37 -6.49 5.91 8.23
C MET A 37 -7.88 5.32 8.38
N ARG A 38 -8.00 4.16 9.01
CA ARG A 38 -9.30 3.55 9.33
C ARG A 38 -10.15 4.42 10.25
N TYR A 39 -9.54 4.98 11.30
CA TYR A 39 -10.26 5.92 12.17
C TYR A 39 -10.67 7.20 11.44
N LEU A 40 -9.80 7.72 10.56
CA LEU A 40 -10.13 8.88 9.73
C LEU A 40 -11.29 8.58 8.79
N PHE A 41 -11.28 7.43 8.11
CA PHE A 41 -12.36 6.96 7.25
C PHE A 41 -13.70 6.97 7.98
N HIS A 42 -13.79 6.31 9.15
CA HIS A 42 -15.04 6.24 9.90
C HIS A 42 -15.50 7.61 10.41
N THR A 43 -14.57 8.48 10.79
CA THR A 43 -14.90 9.85 11.22
C THR A 43 -15.51 10.66 10.08
N VAL A 44 -14.89 10.61 8.89
CA VAL A 44 -15.39 11.32 7.70
C VAL A 44 -16.73 10.75 7.24
N GLN A 45 -16.89 9.42 7.23
CA GLN A 45 -18.18 8.79 6.90
C GLN A 45 -19.29 9.15 7.87
N CYS A 46 -19.03 9.10 9.17
CA CYS A 46 -20.03 9.46 10.18
C CYS A 46 -20.43 10.92 10.03
N THR A 47 -19.47 11.81 9.80
CA THR A 47 -19.71 13.24 9.55
C THR A 47 -20.54 13.46 8.27
N SER A 48 -20.22 12.76 7.18
CA SER A 48 -20.96 12.79 5.92
C SER A 48 -22.42 12.36 6.12
N MET A 49 -22.65 11.24 6.79
CA MET A 49 -24.01 10.75 7.09
C MET A 49 -24.76 11.76 7.97
N PHE A 50 -24.12 12.28 9.01
CA PHE A 50 -24.74 13.27 9.90
C PHE A 50 -25.17 14.53 9.14
N ILE A 51 -24.29 15.10 8.31
CA ILE A 51 -24.59 16.30 7.49
C ILE A 51 -25.72 16.02 6.51
N THR A 52 -25.69 14.87 5.84
CA THR A 52 -26.72 14.50 4.85
C THR A 52 -28.07 14.30 5.52
N THR A 53 -28.12 13.59 6.65
CA THR A 53 -29.35 13.38 7.43
C THR A 53 -29.89 14.69 7.99
N PHE A 54 -29.01 15.56 8.50
CA PHE A 54 -29.40 16.88 9.00
C PHE A 54 -30.02 17.74 7.90
N ALA A 55 -29.39 17.78 6.71
CA ALA A 55 -29.90 18.55 5.58
C ALA A 55 -31.28 18.09 5.10
N VAL A 56 -31.51 16.78 5.06
CA VAL A 56 -32.81 16.20 4.71
C VAL A 56 -33.87 16.48 5.79
N GLY A 57 -33.50 16.38 7.07
CA GLY A 57 -34.41 16.61 8.19
C GLY A 57 -34.89 18.06 8.34
N TYR A 58 -34.07 19.04 7.92
CA TYR A 58 -34.40 20.48 7.94
C TYR A 58 -34.96 21.01 6.62
N GLY A 59 -35.39 20.15 5.69
CA GLY A 59 -35.86 20.48 4.33
C GLY A 59 -37.05 21.45 4.18
N ASN A 60 -37.41 22.20 5.22
CA ASN A 60 -38.39 23.29 5.20
C ASN A 60 -37.76 24.69 5.03
N GLY A 61 -36.42 24.80 4.90
CA GLY A 61 -35.70 26.05 4.59
C GLY A 61 -35.49 26.28 3.08
N SER A 62 -35.05 27.49 2.71
CA SER A 62 -34.86 27.92 1.30
C SER A 62 -34.17 26.87 0.43
N ALA A 63 -34.72 26.63 -0.75
CA ALA A 63 -34.38 25.46 -1.57
C ALA A 63 -32.93 25.38 -2.04
N THR A 64 -32.23 26.51 -1.99
CA THR A 64 -30.85 26.66 -2.42
C THR A 64 -29.85 26.19 -1.35
N ASP A 65 -30.20 26.30 -0.07
CA ASP A 65 -29.25 26.04 1.03
C ASP A 65 -29.14 24.54 1.35
N TYR A 66 -30.27 23.82 1.40
CA TYR A 66 -30.23 22.39 1.69
C TYR A 66 -29.56 21.58 0.56
N HIS A 67 -29.71 22.01 -0.69
CA HIS A 67 -29.12 21.35 -1.85
C HIS A 67 -27.58 21.38 -1.76
N ASN A 68 -27.02 22.54 -1.40
CA ASN A 68 -25.57 22.69 -1.21
C ASN A 68 -25.03 21.82 -0.06
N ILE A 69 -25.78 21.71 1.04
CA ILE A 69 -25.38 20.89 2.20
C ILE A 69 -25.43 19.39 1.86
N ILE A 70 -26.42 18.94 1.08
CA ILE A 70 -26.49 17.55 0.60
C ILE A 70 -25.28 17.24 -0.29
N TRP A 71 -24.93 18.12 -1.23
CA TRP A 71 -23.75 17.94 -2.07
C TRP A 71 -22.44 17.92 -1.28
N LEU A 72 -22.35 18.70 -0.20
CA LEU A 72 -21.22 18.63 0.73
C LEU A 72 -21.15 17.26 1.42
N GLY A 73 -22.30 16.72 1.85
CA GLY A 73 -22.41 15.36 2.38
C GLY A 73 -21.91 14.30 1.39
N ILE A 74 -22.36 14.37 0.13
CA ILE A 74 -21.92 13.49 -0.96
C ILE A 74 -20.41 13.61 -1.21
N GLY A 75 -19.89 14.85 -1.24
CA GLY A 75 -18.46 15.13 -1.43
C GLY A 75 -17.59 14.55 -0.31
N LEU A 76 -18.01 14.66 0.95
CA LEU A 76 -17.32 14.01 2.07
C LEU A 76 -17.36 12.48 1.94
N ASN A 77 -18.43 11.92 1.39
CA ASN A 77 -18.52 10.47 1.18
C ASN A 77 -17.53 10.00 0.11
N MET A 78 -17.36 10.77 -0.98
CA MET A 78 -16.31 10.53 -1.97
C MET A 78 -14.91 10.61 -1.36
N LEU A 79 -14.66 11.58 -0.47
CA LEU A 79 -13.40 11.69 0.26
C LEU A 79 -13.16 10.45 1.15
N ALA A 80 -14.19 9.94 1.82
CA ALA A 80 -14.09 8.72 2.61
C ALA A 80 -13.70 7.51 1.73
N THR A 81 -14.32 7.35 0.56
CA THR A 81 -13.96 6.29 -0.40
C THR A 81 -12.49 6.41 -0.84
N LEU A 82 -11.98 7.62 -1.06
CA LEU A 82 -10.58 7.84 -1.41
C LEU A 82 -9.64 7.42 -0.27
N ILE A 83 -9.95 7.79 0.98
CA ILE A 83 -9.19 7.38 2.16
C ILE A 83 -9.16 5.84 2.26
N GLN A 84 -10.30 5.19 2.03
CA GLN A 84 -10.39 3.73 2.04
C GLN A 84 -9.55 3.08 0.92
N ALA A 85 -9.51 3.67 -0.27
CA ALA A 85 -8.64 3.21 -1.35
C ALA A 85 -7.15 3.27 -0.95
N PHE A 86 -6.72 4.37 -0.32
CA PHE A 86 -5.36 4.48 0.22
C PHE A 86 -5.07 3.45 1.33
N GLU A 87 -6.03 3.18 2.22
CA GLU A 87 -5.91 2.11 3.21
C GLU A 87 -5.66 0.75 2.55
N HIS A 88 -6.42 0.41 1.51
CA HIS A 88 -6.27 -0.84 0.78
C HIS A 88 -4.91 -0.97 0.10
N VAL A 89 -4.40 0.09 -0.54
CA VAL A 89 -3.06 0.10 -1.13
C VAL A 89 -2.00 -0.14 -0.05
N ASN A 90 -2.09 0.57 1.07
CA ASN A 90 -1.16 0.40 2.19
C ASN A 90 -1.21 -1.01 2.79
N GLN A 91 -2.41 -1.59 2.88
CA GLN A 91 -2.57 -2.97 3.35
C GLN A 91 -1.94 -3.98 2.39
N SER A 92 -2.08 -3.76 1.07
CA SER A 92 -1.45 -4.59 0.04
C SER A 92 0.07 -4.56 0.15
N VAL A 93 0.67 -3.35 0.22
CA VAL A 93 2.12 -3.18 0.38
C VAL A 93 2.61 -3.81 1.69
N SER A 94 1.89 -3.64 2.79
CA SER A 94 2.25 -4.25 4.09
C SER A 94 2.22 -5.79 4.07
N LYS A 95 1.27 -6.39 3.33
CA LYS A 95 1.23 -7.83 3.10
C LYS A 95 2.41 -8.31 2.25
N LYS A 96 2.76 -7.56 1.20
CA LYS A 96 3.95 -7.84 0.38
C LYS A 96 5.22 -7.85 1.24
N MET A 97 5.45 -6.79 2.02
CA MET A 97 6.61 -6.71 2.92
C MET A 97 6.64 -7.85 3.95
N MET A 98 5.49 -8.29 4.46
CA MET A 98 5.43 -9.47 5.33
C MET A 98 5.85 -10.75 4.62
N ASN A 99 5.50 -10.90 3.34
CA ASN A 99 5.94 -12.03 2.54
C ASN A 99 7.46 -11.98 2.34
N ASP A 100 8.00 -10.81 2.01
CA ASP A 100 9.44 -10.60 1.83
C ASP A 100 10.22 -10.95 3.11
N ILE A 101 9.77 -10.46 4.27
CA ILE A 101 10.32 -10.82 5.59
C ILE A 101 10.30 -12.35 5.82
N ARG A 102 9.20 -13.03 5.45
CA ARG A 102 9.10 -14.50 5.59
C ARG A 102 10.07 -15.21 4.65
N MET A 103 10.24 -14.71 3.43
CA MET A 103 11.15 -15.25 2.44
C MET A 103 12.61 -15.11 2.90
N ILE A 104 13.00 -13.94 3.45
CA ILE A 104 14.32 -13.71 4.08
C ILE A 104 14.53 -14.70 5.22
N LYS A 105 13.57 -14.81 6.14
CA LYS A 105 13.65 -15.76 7.26
C LYS A 105 13.82 -17.22 6.80
N SER A 106 13.23 -17.58 5.66
CA SER A 106 13.32 -18.93 5.10
C SER A 106 14.55 -19.19 4.22
N GLY A 107 15.41 -18.18 4.01
CA GLY A 107 16.55 -18.24 3.10
C GLY A 107 16.17 -18.36 1.62
N LYS A 108 14.94 -17.95 1.26
CA LYS A 108 14.40 -18.02 -0.11
C LYS A 108 14.13 -16.63 -0.69
N TYR A 109 14.67 -15.59 -0.07
CA TYR A 109 14.48 -14.23 -0.56
C TYR A 109 15.15 -14.07 -1.92
N ILE A 110 14.35 -13.63 -2.88
CA ILE A 110 14.80 -13.21 -4.20
C ILE A 110 14.24 -11.81 -4.34
N ASP A 111 15.10 -10.82 -4.57
CA ASP A 111 14.63 -9.48 -4.87
C ASP A 111 13.78 -9.55 -6.14
N GLU A 112 12.48 -9.28 -6.00
CA GLU A 112 11.53 -9.38 -7.11
C GLU A 112 11.86 -8.40 -8.24
N THR A 113 12.63 -7.34 -7.96
CA THR A 113 13.14 -6.39 -8.95
C THR A 113 14.10 -7.08 -9.92
N ASP A 114 15.00 -7.92 -9.40
CA ASP A 114 15.90 -8.75 -10.21
C ASP A 114 15.16 -9.90 -10.91
N TYR A 115 14.13 -10.48 -10.28
CA TYR A 115 13.37 -11.58 -10.87
C TYR A 115 12.51 -11.11 -12.06
N ALA A 116 11.87 -9.95 -11.96
CA ALA A 116 11.08 -9.37 -13.05
C ALA A 116 11.94 -9.03 -14.27
N ASP A 117 13.13 -8.47 -14.06
CA ASP A 117 14.09 -8.15 -15.12
C ASP A 117 14.73 -9.41 -15.74
N SER A 118 14.97 -10.46 -14.95
CA SER A 118 15.43 -11.75 -15.47
C SER A 118 14.38 -12.41 -16.39
N LYS A 119 13.11 -12.40 -15.99
CA LYS A 119 12.01 -13.01 -16.77
C LYS A 119 11.75 -12.24 -18.05
N ARG A 120 11.86 -10.91 -18.01
CA ARG A 120 11.73 -10.03 -19.19
C ARG A 120 12.84 -10.28 -20.21
N ASN A 121 14.09 -10.47 -19.74
CA ASN A 121 15.22 -10.84 -20.59
C ASN A 121 15.08 -12.23 -21.21
N VAL A 122 14.60 -13.23 -20.46
CA VAL A 122 14.34 -14.58 -20.99
C VAL A 122 13.28 -14.57 -22.10
N ILE A 123 12.20 -13.80 -21.92
CA ILE A 123 11.14 -13.67 -22.93
C ILE A 123 11.68 -12.94 -24.18
N SER A 124 12.44 -11.87 -24.00
CA SER A 124 13.08 -11.12 -25.09
C SER A 124 14.01 -12.02 -25.92
N ASN A 125 14.85 -12.82 -25.27
CA ASN A 125 15.79 -13.71 -25.96
C ASN A 125 15.08 -14.83 -26.73
N ASN A 126 13.99 -15.39 -26.19
CA ASN A 126 13.22 -16.41 -26.90
C ASN A 126 12.49 -15.83 -28.14
N SER A 127 11.98 -14.60 -28.05
CA SER A 127 11.36 -13.92 -29.20
C SER A 127 12.36 -13.51 -30.29
N ALA A 128 13.64 -13.33 -29.96
CA ALA A 128 14.69 -13.07 -30.94
C ALA A 128 15.12 -14.34 -31.70
N ILE A 129 15.00 -15.51 -31.08
CA ILE A 129 15.35 -16.81 -31.67
C ILE A 129 14.24 -17.32 -32.61
N GLU A 130 12.97 -17.02 -32.35
CA GLU A 130 11.86 -17.39 -33.25
C GLU A 130 11.76 -16.54 -34.53
N ASN A 131 12.53 -15.45 -34.63
CA ASN A 131 12.54 -14.55 -35.79
C ASN A 131 13.79 -14.68 -36.68
N VAL A 132 14.57 -15.77 -36.53
CA VAL A 132 15.70 -16.16 -37.38
C VAL A 132 15.39 -17.49 -38.04
#